data_AF-A0A974Y3C8-F1
#
_entry.id   AF-A0A974Y3C8-F1
#
_cell.length_a   1.000
_cell.length_b   1.000
_cell.length_c   1.000
_cell.angle_alpha   90.00
_cell.angle_beta   90.00
_cell.angle_gamma   90.00
#
_symmetry.space_group_name_H-M   'P 1'
#
loop_
_entity.id
_entity.type
_entity.pdbx_description
1 polymer ?
#
loop_
_entity_poly.entity_id
_entity_poly.type
_entity_poly.pdbx_seq_one_letter_code
_entity_poly.pdbx_strand_id
1 'polypeptide(L)' 'MTRIRTGWKPPLWLLAVDAVGIVLLGLGLFMQYNPQAPLAQGALAVLRLPLLVAGGAACLLGALAAAWLAVAHLRQVS' A
#
# COMPACT_ATOMS: atom_id res chain seq x y z
N MET A 1 2.98 28.80 -28.47
CA MET A 1 2.68 27.35 -28.40
C MET A 1 3.21 26.79 -27.09
N THR A 2 2.37 26.73 -26.05
CA THR A 2 2.70 26.14 -24.76
C THR A 2 2.59 24.62 -24.88
N ARG A 3 3.72 23.90 -24.84
CA ARG A 3 3.71 22.43 -24.70
C ARG A 3 3.05 22.11 -23.37
N ILE A 4 1.84 21.58 -23.40
CA ILE A 4 1.21 20.96 -22.23
C ILE A 4 2.12 19.77 -21.88
N ARG A 5 2.91 19.88 -20.81
CA ARG A 5 3.56 18.72 -20.20
C ARG A 5 2.41 17.84 -19.73
N THR A 6 2.16 16.73 -20.42
CA THR A 6 1.31 15.68 -19.90
C THR A 6 1.97 15.19 -18.61
N GLY A 7 1.50 15.67 -17.47
CA GLY A 7 2.00 15.25 -16.17
C GLY A 7 1.84 13.75 -16.05
N TRP A 8 2.89 13.07 -15.61
CA TRP A 8 2.83 11.65 -15.31
C TRP A 8 1.68 11.39 -14.32
N LYS A 9 0.74 10.53 -14.71
CA LYS A 9 -0.32 10.04 -13.83
C LYS A 9 0.03 8.60 -13.43
N PRO A 10 0.17 8.31 -12.12
CA PRO A 10 0.34 6.94 -11.68
C PRO A 10 -0.89 6.11 -12.06
N PRO A 11 -0.70 4.83 -12.36
CA PRO A 11 -1.82 3.98 -12.73
C PRO A 11 -2.75 3.74 -11.54
N LEU A 12 -4.06 3.71 -11.79
CA LEU A 12 -5.08 3.64 -10.74
C LEU A 12 -4.98 2.38 -9.87
N TRP A 13 -4.52 1.26 -10.45
CA TRP A 13 -4.33 0.02 -9.71
C TRP A 13 -3.25 0.16 -8.62
N LEU A 14 -2.26 1.03 -8.81
CA LEU A 14 -1.17 1.20 -7.86
C LEU A 14 -1.64 1.92 -6.60
N LEU A 15 -2.54 2.90 -6.77
CA LEU A 15 -3.26 3.52 -5.66
C LEU A 15 -4.16 2.51 -4.92
N ALA A 16 -4.82 1.61 -5.65
CA ALA A 16 -5.66 0.59 -5.04
C ALA A 16 -4.85 -0.40 -4.19
N VAL A 17 -3.68 -0.84 -4.66
CA VAL A 17 -2.77 -1.71 -3.90
C VAL A 17 -2.31 -1.03 -2.61
N ASP A 18 -1.94 0.26 -2.70
CA ASP A 18 -1.48 1.03 -1.54
C ASP A 18 -2.61 1.24 -0.52
N ALA A 19 -3.82 1.58 -0.98
CA ALA A 19 -5.00 1.73 -0.12
C ALA A 19 -5.34 0.41 0.61
N VAL A 20 -5.31 -0.71 -0.10
CA VAL A 20 -5.53 -2.04 0.51
C VAL A 20 -4.42 -2.36 1.51
N GLY A 21 -3.15 -2.11 1.16
CA GLY A 21 -2.01 -2.32 2.04
C GLY A 21 -2.12 -1.54 3.34
N ILE A 22 -2.46 -0.24 3.26
CA ILE A 22 -2.65 0.63 4.42
C ILE A 22 -3.80 0.16 5.30
N VAL A 23 -4.93 -0.27 4.71
CA VAL A 23 -6.08 -0.79 5.47
C VAL A 23 -5.70 -2.08 6.22
N LEU A 24 -5.02 -3.01 5.56
CA LEU A 24 -4.60 -4.27 6.18
C LEU A 24 -3.55 -4.04 7.27
N LEU A 25 -2.57 -3.17 7.01
CA LEU A 25 -1.55 -2.78 7.98
C LEU A 25 -2.19 -2.08 9.19
N GLY A 26 -3.08 -1.12 8.94
CA GLY A 26 -3.81 -0.39 9.97
C GLY A 26 -4.68 -1.29 10.83
N LEU A 27 -5.38 -2.25 10.21
CA LEU A 27 -6.16 -3.26 10.94
C LEU A 27 -5.26 -4.18 11.78
N GLY A 28 -4.13 -4.62 11.22
CA GLY A 28 -3.13 -5.42 11.95
C GLY A 28 -2.55 -4.66 13.15
N LEU A 29 -2.18 -3.39 12.96
CA LEU A 29 -1.66 -2.52 14.03
C LEU A 29 -2.74 -2.25 15.08
N PHE A 30 -3.98 -1.99 14.67
CA PHE A 30 -5.10 -1.79 15.58
C PHE A 30 -5.30 -3.01 16.50
N MET A 31 -5.31 -4.22 15.93
CA MET A 31 -5.43 -5.44 16.72
C MET A 31 -4.22 -5.69 17.62
N GLN A 32 -3.02 -5.26 17.22
CA GLN A 32 -1.80 -5.40 17.99
C GLN A 32 -1.77 -4.46 19.21
N TYR A 33 -2.16 -3.20 19.03
CA TYR A 33 -2.13 -2.18 20.08
C TYR A 33 -3.42 -2.09 20.90
N ASN A 34 -4.53 -2.68 20.42
CA ASN A 34 -5.79 -2.78 21.17
C ASN A 34 -6.27 -4.24 21.27
N PRO A 35 -5.59 -5.07 22.08
CA PRO A 35 -5.94 -6.49 22.23
C PRO A 35 -7.29 -6.71 22.94
N GLN A 36 -7.84 -5.68 23.58
CA GLN A 36 -9.16 -5.74 24.22
C GLN A 36 -10.32 -5.49 23.24
N ALA A 37 -10.05 -5.05 22.01
CA ALA A 37 -11.07 -4.86 21.00
C ALA A 37 -11.72 -6.20 20.57
N PRO A 38 -13.03 -6.24 20.27
CA PRO A 38 -13.72 -7.47 19.87
C PRO A 38 -13.09 -8.16 18.66
N LEU A 39 -12.62 -7.35 17.71
CA LEU A 39 -11.94 -7.81 16.49
C LEU A 39 -10.59 -8.48 16.78
N ALA A 40 -9.94 -8.11 17.88
CA ALA A 40 -8.64 -8.64 18.24
C ALA A 40 -8.75 -9.93 19.06
N GLN A 41 -9.92 -10.31 19.55
CA GLN A 41 -10.11 -11.47 20.44
C GLN A 41 -10.49 -12.74 19.67
N GLY A 42 -10.26 -13.90 20.29
CA GLY A 42 -10.64 -15.20 19.73
C GLY A 42 -9.84 -15.59 18.49
N ALA A 43 -10.50 -16.21 17.51
CA ALA A 43 -9.87 -16.77 16.31
C ALA A 43 -9.14 -15.72 15.44
N LEU A 44 -9.55 -14.44 15.50
CA LEU A 44 -8.93 -13.35 14.75
C LEU A 44 -7.57 -12.90 15.32
N ALA A 45 -7.24 -13.28 16.56
CA ALA A 45 -5.92 -13.00 17.13
C ALA A 45 -4.77 -13.63 16.32
N VAL A 46 -5.04 -14.78 15.68
CA VAL A 46 -4.07 -15.48 14.82
C VAL A 46 -3.81 -14.71 13.51
N LEU A 47 -4.79 -13.91 13.05
CA LEU A 47 -4.70 -13.16 11.80
C LEU A 47 -3.94 -11.83 11.93
N ARG A 48 -3.60 -11.39 13.15
CA ARG A 48 -2.89 -10.12 13.40
C ARG A 48 -1.55 -10.03 12.65
N LEU A 49 -0.70 -11.04 12.84
CA LEU A 49 0.62 -11.15 12.20
C LEU A 49 0.49 -11.27 10.68
N PRO A 50 -0.34 -12.17 10.13
CA PRO A 50 -0.61 -12.23 8.69
C PRO A 50 -1.10 -10.91 8.10
N LEU A 51 -1.99 -10.18 8.79
CA LEU A 51 -2.50 -8.87 8.35
C LEU A 51 -1.39 -7.82 8.29
N LEU A 52 -0.52 -7.77 9.30
CA LEU A 52 0.64 -6.88 9.32
C LEU A 52 1.63 -7.21 8.20
N VAL A 53 1.93 -8.50 8.00
CA VAL A 53 2.86 -8.95 6.95
C VAL A 53 2.27 -8.69 5.57
N ALA A 54 1.01 -9.03 5.34
CA ALA A 54 0.34 -8.82 4.06
C ALA A 54 0.19 -7.32 3.74
N GLY A 55 -0.24 -6.52 4.72
CA GLY A 55 -0.36 -5.07 4.57
C GLY A 55 0.99 -4.40 4.34
N GLY A 56 2.00 -4.76 5.13
CA GLY A 56 3.36 -4.25 4.98
C GLY A 56 4.00 -4.63 3.64
N ALA A 57 3.85 -5.89 3.22
CA ALA A 57 4.32 -6.35 1.92
C ALA A 57 3.60 -5.63 0.77
N ALA A 58 2.27 -5.43 0.86
CA ALA A 58 1.50 -4.71 -0.15
C ALA A 58 1.96 -3.25 -0.29
N CYS A 59 2.17 -2.53 0.82
CA CYS A 59 2.71 -1.16 0.80
C CYS A 59 4.13 -1.12 0.22
N LEU A 60 4.99 -2.08 0.60
CA LEU A 60 6.37 -2.13 0.11
C LEU A 60 6.41 -2.39 -1.41
N LEU A 61 5.64 -3.36 -1.89
CA LEU A 61 5.54 -3.70 -3.29
C LEU A 61 4.90 -2.54 -4.09
N GLY A 62 3.89 -1.88 -3.53
CA GLY A 62 3.28 -0.68 -4.11
C GLY A 62 4.28 0.46 -4.27
N ALA A 63 5.04 0.78 -3.21
CA ALA A 63 6.07 1.82 -3.23
C ALA A 63 7.20 1.51 -4.23
N LEU A 64 7.67 0.25 -4.27
CA LEU A 64 8.70 -0.19 -5.22
C LEU A 64 8.19 -0.11 -6.67
N ALA A 65 6.95 -0.55 -6.93
CA ALA A 65 6.34 -0.44 -8.24
C ALA A 65 6.19 1.03 -8.66
N ALA A 66 5.84 1.93 -7.73
CA ALA A 66 5.69 3.36 -8.00
C ALA A 66 7.04 3.98 -8.38
N ALA A 67 8.07 3.69 -7.59
CA ALA A 67 9.44 4.16 -7.84
C ALA A 67 9.96 3.65 -9.19
N TRP A 68 9.75 2.38 -9.50
CA TRP A 68 10.14 1.80 -10.78
C TRP A 68 9.42 2.45 -11.97
N LEU A 69 8.10 2.62 -11.88
CA LEU A 69 7.31 3.27 -12.92
C LEU A 69 7.70 4.75 -13.11
N ALA A 70 8.01 5.46 -12.03
CA ALA A 70 8.50 6.83 -12.10
C ALA A 70 9.87 6.90 -12.81
N VAL A 71 10.82 6.01 -12.46
CA VAL A 71 12.14 5.93 -13.12
C VAL A 71 11.99 5.54 -14.59
N ALA A 72 11.14 4.56 -14.91
CA ALA A 72 10.89 4.14 -16.28
C ALA A 72 10.30 5.29 -17.12
N HIS A 73 9.38 6.07 -16.55
CA HIS A 73 8.84 7.24 -17.23
C HIS A 73 9.89 8.31 -17.48
N LEU A 74 10.75 8.62 -16.50
CA LEU A 74 11.82 9.60 -16.67
C LEU A 74 12.79 9.19 -17.79
N ARG A 75 13.17 7.92 -17.89
CA ARG A 75 14.03 7.38 -18.95
C ARG A 75 13.43 7.46 -20.36
N GLN A 76 12.10 7.48 -20.48
CA GLN A 76 11.42 7.59 -21.78
C GLN A 76 11.29 9.04 -22.26
N VAL A 77 11.40 10.01 -21.35
CA VAL A 77 11.19 11.44 -21.63
C VAL A 77 12.51 12.21 -21.74
N SER A 78 13.61 11.65 -21.25
CA SER A 78 15.00 12.15 -21.40
C SER A 78 15.64 11.73 -22.72
#